data_AF-A0A0M0JFH2-F1
#
_entry.id   AF-A0A0M0JFH2-F1
#
_cell.length_a   1.000
_cell.length_b   1.000
_cell.length_c   1.000
_cell.angle_alpha   90.00
_cell.angle_beta   90.00
_cell.angle_gamma   90.00
#
_symmetry.space_group_name_H-M   'P 1'
#
loop_
_entity.id
_entity.type
_entity.pdbx_description
1 polymer ?
#
loop_
_entity_poly.entity_id
_entity_poly.type
_entity_poly.pdbx_seq_one_letter_code
_entity_poly.pdbx_strand_id
1 'polypeptide(L)'
;MTAATWCAALRRSGELHGRVVIGFDTETKPTFRAGEKNLNPICLVQLATPEVAVLFRLVRHQPLPSPLRELLSDPTLTLVGQEIGREIAQLHESDVRAGGLGCTPPRLTATPAASADAPVATSVGAVVGASTGAVVGAASVGATLIELAPSARAAGCLCTGVAGFVAALLGLRMHKPKSLQMSNWEMPTLSEAQLRYAATDAWVCWHALRVLETPELLEAARHERPDFFYLQGQGGAAQCS
;
A
#
# COMPACT_ATOMS: atom_id res chain seq x y z
N MET A 1 -12.64 -21.76 -3.08
CA MET A 1 -11.35 -21.10 -3.40
C MET A 1 -10.54 -20.94 -2.12
N THR A 2 -9.22 -21.12 -2.14
CA THR A 2 -8.36 -21.04 -0.95
C THR A 2 -7.68 -19.67 -0.84
N ALA A 3 -7.12 -19.34 0.32
CA ALA A 3 -6.31 -18.13 0.50
C ALA A 3 -5.15 -18.05 -0.51
N ALA A 4 -4.49 -19.18 -0.80
CA ALA A 4 -3.42 -19.24 -1.80
C ALA A 4 -3.92 -18.90 -3.23
N THR A 5 -5.12 -19.37 -3.61
CA THR A 5 -5.73 -19.03 -4.91
C THR A 5 -5.96 -17.52 -5.04
N TRP A 6 -6.41 -16.87 -3.97
CA TRP A 6 -6.64 -15.43 -3.95
C TRP A 6 -5.34 -14.62 -3.96
N CYS A 7 -4.31 -15.05 -3.23
CA CYS A 7 -2.97 -14.46 -3.33
C CYS A 7 -2.43 -14.55 -4.76
N ALA A 8 -2.62 -15.70 -5.44
CA ALA A 8 -2.23 -15.85 -6.83
C ALA A 8 -3.04 -14.93 -7.78
N ALA A 9 -4.31 -14.65 -7.48
CA ALA A 9 -5.12 -13.71 -8.26
C ALA A 9 -4.63 -12.26 -8.10
N LEU A 10 -4.29 -11.84 -6.88
CA LEU A 10 -3.65 -10.54 -6.62
C LEU A 10 -2.36 -10.39 -7.43
N ARG A 11 -1.51 -11.44 -7.45
CA ARG A 11 -0.27 -11.43 -8.22
C ARG A 11 -0.45 -11.22 -9.72
N ARG A 12 -1.47 -11.85 -10.31
CA ARG A 12 -1.71 -11.77 -11.76
C ARG A 12 -2.34 -10.46 -12.21
N SER A 13 -3.06 -9.78 -11.32
CA SER A 13 -3.88 -8.61 -11.66
C SER A 13 -3.30 -7.29 -11.18
N GLY A 14 -2.19 -7.31 -10.44
CA GLY A 14 -1.56 -6.12 -9.85
C GLY A 14 -0.48 -5.46 -10.70
N GLU A 15 -0.39 -5.73 -12.01
CA GLU A 15 0.67 -5.14 -12.85
C GLU A 15 0.57 -3.60 -12.89
N LEU A 16 1.69 -2.95 -12.60
CA LEU A 16 1.89 -1.51 -12.80
C LEU A 16 3.36 -1.25 -13.11
N HIS A 17 3.66 -0.70 -14.29
CA HIS A 17 5.00 -0.32 -14.72
C HIS A 17 6.04 -1.45 -14.60
N GLY A 18 5.67 -2.68 -14.96
CA GLY A 18 6.57 -3.84 -15.00
C GLY A 18 6.82 -4.50 -13.64
N ARG A 19 6.08 -4.12 -12.60
CA ARG A 19 6.11 -4.76 -11.28
C ARG A 19 4.70 -5.07 -10.79
N VAL A 20 4.60 -5.93 -9.79
CA VAL A 20 3.31 -6.23 -9.15
C VAL A 20 3.11 -5.32 -7.95
N VAL A 21 2.07 -4.49 -8.02
CA VAL A 21 1.62 -3.57 -6.99
C VAL A 21 0.31 -4.07 -6.41
N ILE A 22 0.19 -4.07 -5.09
CA ILE A 22 -1.04 -4.41 -4.36
C ILE A 22 -1.36 -3.25 -3.41
N GLY A 23 -2.57 -2.71 -3.54
CA GLY A 23 -3.11 -1.76 -2.58
C GLY A 23 -3.38 -2.45 -1.25
N PHE A 24 -3.05 -1.78 -0.15
CA PHE A 24 -3.07 -2.30 1.21
C PHE A 24 -3.79 -1.31 2.13
N ASP A 25 -4.60 -1.84 3.03
CA ASP A 25 -5.16 -1.12 4.17
C ASP A 25 -5.46 -2.11 5.31
N THR A 26 -5.69 -1.61 6.53
CA THR A 26 -6.11 -2.46 7.65
C THR A 26 -7.27 -1.89 8.45
N GLU A 27 -7.99 -2.77 9.15
CA GLU A 27 -8.96 -2.35 10.16
C GLU A 27 -8.62 -2.92 11.53
N THR A 28 -8.70 -2.05 12.53
CA THR A 28 -8.38 -2.39 13.92
C THR A 28 -9.65 -2.64 14.72
N LYS A 29 -9.53 -3.41 15.79
CA LYS A 29 -10.64 -3.57 16.72
C LYS A 29 -10.98 -2.23 17.37
N PRO A 30 -12.22 -1.72 17.21
CA PRO A 30 -12.61 -0.47 17.84
C PRO A 30 -12.63 -0.58 19.36
N THR A 31 -12.36 0.54 20.02
CA THR A 31 -12.53 0.69 21.46
C THR A 31 -13.84 1.41 21.73
N PHE A 32 -14.82 0.70 22.27
CA PHE A 32 -16.17 1.25 22.49
C PHE A 32 -16.33 1.93 23.85
N ARG A 33 -15.38 1.76 24.77
CA ARG A 33 -15.41 2.34 26.13
C ARG A 33 -14.18 3.22 26.37
N ALA A 34 -14.42 4.48 26.73
CA ALA A 34 -13.35 5.40 27.11
C ALA A 34 -12.55 4.84 28.31
N GLY A 35 -11.22 4.81 28.20
CA GLY A 35 -10.32 4.28 29.23
C GLY A 35 -10.04 2.78 29.16
N GLU A 36 -10.70 2.03 28.26
CA GLU A 36 -10.34 0.63 28.01
C GLU A 36 -8.96 0.56 27.36
N LYS A 37 -8.03 -0.16 28.01
CA LYS A 37 -6.71 -0.44 27.44
C LYS A 37 -6.86 -1.47 26.33
N ASN A 38 -7.13 -0.98 25.12
CA ASN A 38 -7.10 -1.76 23.90
C ASN A 38 -5.89 -1.30 23.09
N LEU A 39 -5.01 -2.23 22.72
CA LEU A 39 -3.86 -1.93 21.85
C LEU A 39 -4.28 -1.75 20.39
N ASN A 40 -5.59 -1.69 20.11
CA ASN A 40 -6.23 -1.63 18.78
C ASN A 40 -5.55 -2.62 17.82
N PRO A 41 -5.59 -3.94 18.11
CA PRO A 41 -4.97 -4.93 17.25
C PRO A 41 -5.65 -4.91 15.88
N ILE A 42 -4.85 -5.06 14.83
CA ILE A 42 -5.34 -5.29 13.47
C ILE A 42 -6.12 -6.61 13.46
N CYS A 43 -7.35 -6.56 12.97
CA CYS A 43 -8.25 -7.71 12.89
C CYS A 43 -8.68 -8.03 11.45
N LEU A 44 -8.41 -7.13 10.52
CA LEU A 44 -8.68 -7.31 9.10
C LEU A 44 -7.51 -6.70 8.30
N VAL A 45 -7.00 -7.44 7.33
CA VAL A 45 -6.06 -6.93 6.31
C VAL A 45 -6.77 -6.91 4.97
N GLN A 46 -6.65 -5.80 4.26
CA GLN A 46 -7.26 -5.60 2.95
C GLN A 46 -6.18 -5.53 1.89
N LEU A 47 -6.37 -6.27 0.80
CA LEU A 47 -5.45 -6.30 -0.32
C LEU A 47 -6.24 -6.15 -1.61
N ALA A 48 -5.82 -5.25 -2.49
CA ALA A 48 -6.56 -5.01 -3.72
C ALA A 48 -5.66 -4.72 -4.92
N THR A 49 -6.16 -5.08 -6.09
CA THR A 49 -5.66 -4.73 -7.42
C THR A 49 -6.84 -4.18 -8.23
N PRO A 50 -6.65 -3.74 -9.49
CA PRO A 50 -7.76 -3.28 -10.33
C PRO A 50 -8.92 -4.29 -10.46
N GLU A 51 -8.61 -5.59 -10.44
CA GLU A 51 -9.59 -6.64 -10.74
C GLU A 51 -10.15 -7.34 -9.49
N VAL A 52 -9.37 -7.43 -8.40
CA VAL A 52 -9.75 -8.21 -7.23
C VAL A 52 -9.39 -7.52 -5.93
N ALA A 53 -10.28 -7.63 -4.95
CA ALA A 53 -10.03 -7.28 -3.55
C ALA A 53 -10.21 -8.52 -2.67
N VAL A 54 -9.28 -8.72 -1.73
CA VAL A 54 -9.23 -9.86 -0.83
C VAL A 54 -9.12 -9.34 0.60
N LEU A 55 -9.96 -9.89 1.49
CA LEU A 55 -10.00 -9.52 2.90
C LEU A 55 -9.54 -10.71 3.75
N PHE A 56 -8.45 -10.53 4.50
CA PHE A 56 -7.96 -11.52 5.45
C PHE A 56 -8.42 -11.14 6.86
N ARG A 57 -9.39 -11.88 7.39
CA ARG A 57 -9.75 -11.75 8.81
C ARG A 57 -8.72 -12.45 9.66
N LEU A 58 -8.16 -11.73 10.63
CA LEU A 58 -7.19 -12.26 11.56
C LEU A 58 -7.88 -12.73 12.83
N VAL A 59 -7.40 -13.84 13.38
CA VAL A 59 -7.87 -14.37 14.66
C VAL A 59 -6.83 -14.03 15.71
N ARG A 60 -7.28 -13.46 16.84
CA ARG A 60 -6.38 -13.11 17.94
C ARG A 60 -5.59 -14.33 18.41
N HIS A 61 -4.31 -14.08 18.70
CA HIS A 61 -3.38 -15.09 19.20
C HIS A 61 -3.15 -16.27 18.25
N GLN A 62 -3.55 -16.14 16.98
CA GLN A 62 -3.16 -17.06 15.92
C GLN A 62 -2.14 -16.40 15.01
N PRO A 63 -1.15 -17.16 14.52
CA PRO A 63 -0.26 -16.68 13.47
C PRO A 63 -1.02 -16.24 12.23
N LEU A 64 -0.41 -15.36 11.44
CA LEU A 64 -0.90 -15.02 10.11
C LEU A 64 -1.06 -16.29 9.25
N PRO A 65 -2.12 -16.37 8.44
CA PRO A 65 -2.23 -17.43 7.44
C PRO A 65 -0.99 -17.46 6.55
N SER A 66 -0.41 -18.64 6.30
CA SER A 66 0.84 -18.77 5.53
C SER A 66 0.78 -18.05 4.17
N PRO A 67 -0.30 -18.13 3.37
CA PRO A 67 -0.38 -17.40 2.11
C PRO A 67 -0.32 -15.87 2.24
N LEU A 68 -0.81 -15.32 3.35
CA LEU A 68 -0.70 -13.89 3.62
C LEU A 68 0.73 -13.55 4.05
N ARG A 69 1.34 -14.32 4.95
CA ARG A 69 2.72 -14.11 5.40
C ARG A 69 3.71 -14.16 4.22
N GLU A 70 3.56 -15.15 3.35
CA GLU A 70 4.36 -15.32 2.14
C GLU A 70 4.22 -14.13 1.20
N LEU A 71 2.99 -13.63 1.02
CA LEU A 71 2.71 -12.46 0.19
C LEU A 71 3.38 -11.19 0.75
N LEU A 72 3.28 -10.94 2.05
CA LEU A 72 3.89 -9.77 2.72
C LEU A 72 5.43 -9.84 2.73
N SER A 73 5.99 -11.04 2.67
CA SER A 73 7.45 -11.28 2.69
C SER A 73 8.07 -11.36 1.30
N ASP A 74 7.28 -11.20 0.23
CA ASP A 74 7.75 -11.36 -1.13
C ASP A 74 8.48 -10.11 -1.65
N PRO A 75 9.82 -10.17 -1.87
CA PRO A 75 10.60 -9.01 -2.31
C PRO A 75 10.24 -8.53 -3.72
N THR A 76 9.52 -9.34 -4.51
CA THR A 76 9.11 -8.97 -5.86
C THR A 76 7.85 -8.11 -5.88
N LEU A 77 7.17 -7.97 -4.74
CA LEU A 77 5.96 -7.18 -4.61
C LEU A 77 6.23 -5.77 -4.10
N THR A 78 5.36 -4.86 -4.53
CA THR A 78 5.18 -3.55 -3.93
C THR A 78 3.81 -3.48 -3.27
N LEU A 79 3.77 -3.13 -2.00
CA LEU A 79 2.54 -2.80 -1.29
C LEU A 79 2.42 -1.29 -1.19
N VAL A 80 1.23 -0.76 -1.45
CA VAL A 80 0.95 0.68 -1.34
C VAL A 80 -0.23 0.92 -0.43
N GLY A 81 -0.08 1.84 0.53
CA GLY A 81 -1.12 2.16 1.49
C GLY A 81 -0.89 3.50 2.17
N GLN A 82 -1.71 3.78 3.18
CA GLN A 82 -1.61 4.96 4.02
C GLN A 82 -1.24 4.54 5.45
N GLU A 83 -0.08 4.99 5.94
CA GLU A 83 0.51 4.53 7.23
C GLU A 83 0.93 3.04 7.21
N ILE A 84 1.12 2.48 6.02
CA ILE A 84 1.41 1.06 5.79
C ILE A 84 2.64 0.57 6.56
N GLY A 85 3.68 1.40 6.70
CA GLY A 85 4.90 1.01 7.41
C GLY A 85 4.64 0.65 8.87
N ARG A 86 3.76 1.41 9.53
CA ARG A 86 3.37 1.16 10.92
C ARG A 86 2.49 -0.09 11.04
N GLU A 87 1.57 -0.28 10.10
CA GLU A 87 0.65 -1.41 10.12
C GLU A 87 1.37 -2.73 9.85
N ILE A 88 2.31 -2.78 8.90
CA ILE A 88 3.11 -3.99 8.66
C ILE A 88 3.99 -4.32 9.87
N ALA A 89 4.57 -3.32 10.56
CA ALA A 89 5.31 -3.56 11.80
C ALA A 89 4.42 -4.17 12.89
N GLN A 90 3.20 -3.66 13.06
CA GLN A 90 2.24 -4.22 14.02
C GLN A 90 1.81 -5.65 13.65
N LEU A 91 1.62 -5.95 12.37
CA LEU A 91 1.33 -7.30 11.87
C LEU A 91 2.49 -8.26 12.14
N HIS A 92 3.73 -7.84 11.87
CA HIS A 92 4.94 -8.62 12.15
C HIS A 92 5.02 -8.98 13.63
N GLU A 93 4.94 -7.99 14.52
CA GLU A 93 5.01 -8.20 15.97
C GLU A 93 3.89 -9.12 16.48
N SER A 94 2.68 -8.97 15.92
CA SER A 94 1.52 -9.79 16.28
C SER A 94 1.67 -11.24 15.83
N ASP A 95 2.20 -11.47 14.62
CA ASP A 95 2.48 -12.82 14.09
C ASP A 95 3.52 -13.54 14.95
N VAL A 96 4.65 -12.88 15.23
CA VAL A 96 5.73 -13.43 16.07
C VAL A 96 5.20 -13.75 17.47
N ARG A 97 4.43 -12.85 18.09
CA ARG A 97 3.83 -13.08 19.41
C ARG A 97 2.87 -14.26 19.42
N ALA A 98 2.21 -14.55 18.31
CA ALA A 98 1.32 -15.69 18.16
C ALA A 98 2.04 -17.01 17.82
N GLY A 99 3.38 -17.02 17.75
CA GLY A 99 4.19 -18.19 17.39
C GLY A 99 4.38 -18.38 15.88
N GLY A 100 4.07 -17.37 15.08
CA GLY A 100 4.37 -17.32 13.65
C GLY A 100 5.84 -16.99 13.38
N LEU A 101 6.22 -17.10 12.10
CA LEU A 101 7.59 -16.81 11.65
C LEU A 101 7.87 -15.29 11.53
N GLY A 102 6.84 -14.46 11.63
CA GLY A 102 6.90 -13.05 11.23
C GLY A 102 6.89 -12.90 9.72
N CYS A 103 6.47 -11.73 9.21
CA CYS A 103 6.82 -11.35 7.84
C CYS A 103 8.25 -10.79 7.82
N THR A 104 9.03 -11.15 6.80
CA THR A 104 10.37 -10.56 6.61
C THR A 104 10.25 -9.04 6.55
N PRO A 105 11.11 -8.27 7.26
CA PRO A 105 10.96 -6.82 7.34
C PRO A 105 10.93 -6.23 5.93
N PRO A 106 9.84 -5.54 5.57
CA PRO A 106 9.69 -4.96 4.25
C PRO A 106 10.57 -3.71 4.10
N ARG A 107 10.88 -3.33 2.87
CA ARG A 107 11.67 -2.13 2.59
C ARG A 107 10.74 -0.95 2.37
N LEU A 108 10.68 -0.03 3.34
CA LEU A 108 10.02 1.25 3.10
C LEU A 108 10.82 2.06 2.08
N THR A 109 10.18 2.46 0.99
CA THR A 109 10.77 3.31 -0.03
C THR A 109 10.10 4.67 -0.03
N ALA A 110 10.90 5.73 0.02
CA ALA A 110 10.46 7.00 -0.52
C ALA A 110 10.36 6.81 -2.04
N THR A 111 9.22 7.12 -2.63
CA THR A 111 9.10 7.23 -4.09
C THR A 111 10.20 8.18 -4.57
N PRO A 112 11.00 7.82 -5.59
CA PRO A 112 11.74 8.84 -6.29
C PRO A 112 10.70 9.83 -6.81
N ALA A 113 10.86 11.12 -6.50
CA ALA A 113 10.11 12.15 -7.18
C ALA A 113 10.23 11.86 -8.68
N ALA A 114 9.12 11.82 -9.41
CA ALA A 114 9.12 11.59 -10.84
C ALA A 114 10.03 12.64 -11.50
N SER A 115 11.32 12.33 -11.66
CA SER A 115 12.23 13.09 -12.48
C SER A 115 11.96 12.66 -13.90
N ALA A 116 11.56 13.61 -14.74
CA ALA A 116 11.09 13.43 -16.10
C ALA A 116 12.14 12.92 -17.11
N ASP A 117 13.21 12.26 -16.67
CA ASP A 117 14.25 11.74 -17.56
C ASP A 117 14.66 10.32 -17.12
N ALA A 118 13.98 9.32 -17.69
CA ALA A 118 14.51 7.95 -17.73
C ALA A 118 15.35 7.78 -19.01
N PRO A 119 16.64 7.41 -18.93
CA PRO A 119 17.40 7.11 -20.13
C PRO A 119 16.91 5.81 -20.76
N VAL A 120 16.67 5.84 -22.08
CA VAL A 120 16.44 4.67 -22.93
C VAL A 120 17.66 3.75 -22.85
N ALA A 121 17.49 2.57 -22.25
CA ALA A 121 18.52 1.55 -22.22
C ALA A 121 18.70 0.96 -23.62
N THR A 122 19.80 1.35 -24.29
CA THR A 122 20.32 0.69 -25.49
C THR A 122 21.54 -0.13 -25.11
N SER A 123 21.40 -1.46 -25.08
CA SER A 123 22.35 -2.46 -25.63
C SER A 123 22.26 -3.82 -24.91
N VAL A 124 22.30 -4.86 -25.74
CA VAL A 124 22.34 -6.29 -25.42
C VAL A 124 23.80 -6.68 -25.13
N GLY A 125 24.06 -7.39 -24.03
CA GLY A 125 25.38 -7.89 -23.66
C GLY A 125 25.32 -9.36 -23.24
N ALA A 126 26.18 -10.18 -23.84
CA ALA A 126 26.18 -11.65 -23.83
C ALA A 126 26.60 -12.29 -22.50
N VAL A 127 26.13 -13.53 -22.30
CA VAL A 127 26.51 -14.45 -21.22
C VAL A 127 27.86 -15.11 -21.51
N VAL A 128 28.79 -15.06 -20.55
CA VAL A 128 29.83 -16.09 -20.34
C VAL A 128 30.41 -16.00 -18.93
N GLY A 129 30.71 -17.17 -18.34
CA GLY A 129 31.74 -17.30 -17.30
C GLY A 129 31.27 -17.89 -15.97
N ALA A 130 31.77 -19.08 -15.64
CA ALA A 130 31.42 -19.87 -14.48
C ALA A 130 32.28 -19.60 -13.23
N SER A 131 31.70 -19.99 -12.09
CA SER A 131 32.31 -20.69 -10.93
C SER A 131 32.86 -19.93 -9.71
N THR A 132 32.45 -20.51 -8.57
CA THR A 132 33.02 -20.53 -7.21
C THR A 132 32.92 -19.30 -6.30
N GLY A 133 32.24 -19.52 -5.15
CA GLY A 133 32.69 -19.03 -3.84
C GLY A 133 32.03 -17.76 -3.33
N ALA A 134 30.94 -17.90 -2.58
CA ALA A 134 30.68 -17.27 -1.27
C ALA A 134 29.18 -17.34 -0.95
N VAL A 135 28.83 -18.09 0.07
CA VAL A 135 27.57 -17.89 0.81
C VAL A 135 27.70 -16.57 1.57
N VAL A 136 27.36 -15.47 0.91
CA VAL A 136 26.92 -14.25 1.59
C VAL A 136 25.44 -14.45 1.86
N GLY A 137 25.06 -14.52 3.14
CA GLY A 137 23.66 -14.52 3.54
C GLY A 137 23.01 -13.26 3.00
N ALA A 138 22.23 -13.37 1.93
CA ALA A 138 21.40 -12.28 1.46
C ALA A 138 20.44 -11.94 2.59
N ALA A 139 20.52 -10.70 3.10
CA ALA A 139 19.46 -10.17 3.95
C ALA A 139 18.15 -10.39 3.18
N SER A 140 17.30 -11.29 3.66
CA SER A 140 15.99 -11.50 3.06
C SER A 140 15.25 -10.17 3.24
N VAL A 141 14.97 -9.48 2.14
CA VAL A 141 14.17 -8.25 2.15
C VAL A 141 12.72 -8.66 1.90
N GLY A 142 11.78 -8.15 2.69
CA GLY A 142 10.34 -8.36 2.45
C GLY A 142 9.83 -7.52 1.28
N ALA A 143 8.51 -7.41 1.12
CA ALA A 143 7.91 -6.56 0.09
C ALA A 143 8.41 -5.10 0.16
N THR A 144 8.41 -4.41 -0.97
CA THR A 144 8.64 -2.96 -1.01
C THR A 144 7.38 -2.25 -0.54
N LEU A 145 7.49 -1.26 0.36
CA LEU A 145 6.36 -0.44 0.80
C LEU A 145 6.43 0.96 0.21
N ILE A 146 5.31 1.42 -0.33
CA ILE A 146 5.09 2.79 -0.75
C ILE A 146 4.02 3.42 0.14
N GLU A 147 4.37 4.54 0.77
CA GLU A 147 3.43 5.39 1.49
C GLU A 147 2.81 6.41 0.52
N LEU A 148 1.48 6.50 0.51
CA LEU A 148 0.78 7.41 -0.40
C LEU A 148 1.01 8.88 -0.04
N ALA A 149 0.93 9.25 1.25
CA ALA A 149 1.04 10.65 1.64
C ALA A 149 2.38 11.31 1.23
N PRO A 150 3.56 10.70 1.43
CA PRO A 150 4.81 11.22 0.89
C PRO A 150 4.83 11.28 -0.64
N SER A 151 4.34 10.23 -1.32
CA SER A 151 4.28 10.18 -2.79
C SER A 151 3.41 11.31 -3.37
N ALA A 152 2.23 11.52 -2.79
CA ALA A 152 1.29 12.55 -3.18
C ALA A 152 1.86 13.95 -2.91
N ARG A 153 2.51 14.15 -1.75
CA ARG A 153 3.19 15.42 -1.43
C ARG A 153 4.29 15.73 -2.43
N ALA A 154 5.10 14.75 -2.81
CA ALA A 154 6.16 14.93 -3.82
C ALA A 154 5.59 15.33 -5.19
N ALA A 155 4.38 14.86 -5.51
CA ALA A 155 3.63 15.28 -6.70
C ALA A 155 2.95 16.66 -6.57
N GLY A 156 3.10 17.33 -5.43
CA GLY A 156 2.51 18.63 -5.14
C GLY A 156 1.06 18.59 -4.64
N CYS A 157 0.54 17.40 -4.30
CA CYS A 157 -0.82 17.25 -3.77
C CYS A 157 -0.89 17.74 -2.32
N LEU A 158 -1.92 18.54 -2.01
CA LEU A 158 -2.16 19.15 -0.70
C LEU A 158 -2.89 18.21 0.27
N CYS A 159 -3.46 17.11 -0.24
CA CYS A 159 -4.14 16.12 0.59
C CYS A 159 -3.17 15.25 1.37
N THR A 160 -3.64 14.71 2.50
CA THR A 160 -2.83 13.88 3.39
C THR A 160 -3.46 12.51 3.68
N GLY A 161 -4.69 12.27 3.24
CA GLY A 161 -5.41 11.04 3.50
C GLY A 161 -6.18 10.53 2.30
N VAL A 162 -6.54 9.25 2.37
CA VAL A 162 -7.11 8.46 1.26
C VAL A 162 -8.29 9.13 0.57
N ALA A 163 -9.28 9.63 1.32
CA ALA A 163 -10.44 10.30 0.72
C ALA A 163 -10.05 11.59 -0.05
N GLY A 164 -9.03 12.30 0.43
CA GLY A 164 -8.46 13.46 -0.24
C GLY A 164 -7.70 13.05 -1.51
N PHE A 165 -6.94 11.95 -1.48
CA PHE A 165 -6.28 11.41 -2.67
C PHE A 165 -7.28 10.97 -3.74
N VAL A 166 -8.39 10.34 -3.35
CA VAL A 166 -9.46 10.00 -4.29
C VAL A 166 -10.03 11.26 -4.95
N ALA A 167 -10.24 12.33 -4.17
CA ALA A 167 -10.70 13.59 -4.70
C ALA A 167 -9.68 14.26 -5.64
N ALA A 168 -8.41 14.32 -5.24
CA ALA A 168 -7.36 15.00 -5.97
C ALA A 168 -6.92 14.25 -7.23
N LEU A 169 -6.72 12.93 -7.12
CA LEU A 169 -6.05 12.11 -8.14
C LEU A 169 -7.04 11.37 -9.04
N LEU A 170 -8.21 10.98 -8.52
CA LEU A 170 -9.19 10.21 -9.28
C LEU A 170 -10.38 11.06 -9.74
N GLY A 171 -10.50 12.30 -9.26
CA GLY A 171 -11.64 13.16 -9.54
C GLY A 171 -12.94 12.69 -8.87
N LEU A 172 -12.90 11.70 -7.98
CA LEU A 172 -14.07 11.05 -7.38
C LEU A 172 -14.33 11.54 -5.96
N ARG A 173 -15.55 11.28 -5.45
CA ARG A 173 -15.88 11.51 -4.04
C ARG A 173 -15.97 10.19 -3.28
N MET A 174 -15.14 10.05 -2.25
CA MET A 174 -15.18 8.89 -1.35
C MET A 174 -16.01 9.21 -0.11
N HIS A 175 -17.14 8.53 0.06
CA HIS A 175 -17.93 8.62 1.29
C HIS A 175 -17.42 7.62 2.33
N LYS A 176 -16.78 8.11 3.40
CA LYS A 176 -16.28 7.30 4.51
C LYS A 176 -17.10 7.55 5.78
N PRO A 177 -18.29 6.92 5.93
CA PRO A 177 -19.12 7.17 7.09
C PRO A 177 -18.43 6.64 8.35
N LYS A 178 -18.41 7.47 9.41
CA LYS A 178 -17.81 7.10 10.70
C LYS A 178 -18.44 5.84 11.31
N SER A 179 -19.70 5.55 11.01
CA SER A 179 -20.37 4.32 11.42
C SER A 179 -19.75 3.05 10.84
N LEU A 180 -19.17 3.10 9.63
CA LEU A 180 -18.42 1.98 9.05
C LEU A 180 -16.98 1.97 9.53
N GLN A 181 -16.30 3.12 9.48
CA GLN A 181 -14.90 3.25 9.93
C GLN A 181 -14.71 2.78 11.37
N MET A 182 -15.67 3.06 12.26
CA MET A 182 -15.62 2.67 13.67
C MET A 182 -16.53 1.47 13.98
N SER A 183 -16.91 0.70 12.96
CA SER A 183 -17.77 -0.47 13.12
C SER A 183 -17.04 -1.61 13.83
N ASN A 184 -17.80 -2.61 14.30
CA ASN A 184 -17.18 -3.81 14.84
C ASN A 184 -16.59 -4.67 13.71
N TRP A 185 -15.31 -4.48 13.43
CA TRP A 185 -14.55 -5.22 12.41
C TRP A 185 -14.17 -6.66 12.83
N GLU A 186 -14.33 -6.99 14.11
CA GLU A 186 -14.07 -8.34 14.65
C GLU A 186 -15.27 -9.29 14.48
N MET A 187 -16.39 -8.83 13.89
CA MET A 187 -17.57 -9.68 13.74
C MET A 187 -17.31 -10.93 12.88
N PRO A 188 -17.86 -12.11 13.26
CA PRO A 188 -17.74 -13.35 12.48
C PRO A 188 -18.28 -13.24 11.06
N THR A 189 -19.20 -12.31 10.82
CA THR A 189 -19.75 -12.04 9.49
C THR A 189 -19.81 -10.53 9.33
N LEU A 190 -19.13 -10.03 8.30
CA LEU A 190 -19.19 -8.61 7.94
C LEU A 190 -20.39 -8.39 7.03
N SER A 191 -21.02 -7.23 7.18
CA SER A 191 -22.06 -6.79 6.24
C SER A 191 -21.46 -6.47 4.87
N GLU A 192 -22.29 -6.50 3.84
CA GLU A 192 -21.89 -6.09 2.48
C GLU A 192 -21.31 -4.66 2.46
N ALA A 193 -21.85 -3.75 3.27
CA ALA A 193 -21.33 -2.39 3.39
C ALA A 193 -19.91 -2.35 3.98
N GLN A 194 -19.63 -3.18 4.99
CA GLN A 194 -18.28 -3.32 5.56
C GLN A 194 -17.31 -3.95 4.56
N LEU A 195 -17.74 -5.00 3.84
CA LEU A 195 -16.91 -5.64 2.81
C LEU A 195 -16.53 -4.65 1.70
N ARG A 196 -17.51 -3.89 1.18
CA ARG A 196 -17.27 -2.87 0.15
C ARG A 196 -16.38 -1.76 0.66
N TYR A 197 -16.62 -1.26 1.87
CA TYR A 197 -15.79 -0.22 2.47
C TYR A 197 -14.32 -0.66 2.53
N ALA A 198 -14.06 -1.83 3.13
CA ALA A 198 -12.72 -2.36 3.33
C ALA A 198 -12.02 -2.66 1.99
N ALA A 199 -12.75 -3.25 1.03
CA ALA A 199 -12.23 -3.48 -0.32
C ALA A 199 -11.89 -2.17 -1.05
N THR A 200 -12.74 -1.14 -0.89
CA THR A 200 -12.55 0.15 -1.56
C THR A 200 -11.30 0.86 -1.02
N ASP A 201 -11.08 0.85 0.29
CA ASP A 201 -9.92 1.54 0.91
C ASP A 201 -8.58 1.02 0.37
N ALA A 202 -8.40 -0.31 0.27
CA ALA A 202 -7.21 -0.88 -0.38
C ALA A 202 -7.17 -0.62 -1.89
N TRP A 203 -8.32 -0.71 -2.58
CA TRP A 203 -8.39 -0.52 -4.04
C TRP A 203 -7.99 0.89 -4.46
N VAL A 204 -8.45 1.92 -3.75
CA VAL A 204 -8.11 3.31 -4.06
C VAL A 204 -6.63 3.60 -3.82
N CYS A 205 -5.96 2.89 -2.90
CA CYS A 205 -4.53 3.03 -2.70
C CYS A 205 -3.72 2.64 -3.95
N TRP A 206 -4.10 1.53 -4.60
CA TRP A 206 -3.49 1.12 -5.86
C TRP A 206 -3.71 2.16 -6.97
N HIS A 207 -4.95 2.65 -7.13
CA HIS A 207 -5.28 3.62 -8.18
C HIS A 207 -4.66 4.98 -7.97
N ALA A 208 -4.56 5.44 -6.71
CA ALA A 208 -3.87 6.66 -6.37
C ALA A 208 -2.39 6.57 -6.79
N LEU A 209 -1.71 5.45 -6.51
CA LEU A 209 -0.34 5.27 -6.95
C LEU A 209 -0.20 5.26 -8.47
N ARG A 210 -1.10 4.57 -9.18
CA ARG A 210 -1.11 4.57 -10.65
C ARG A 210 -1.14 6.01 -11.20
N VAL A 211 -2.01 6.87 -10.67
CA VAL A 211 -2.05 8.27 -11.10
C VAL A 211 -0.75 8.99 -10.77
N LEU A 212 -0.20 8.79 -9.57
CA LEU A 212 1.05 9.44 -9.14
C LEU A 212 2.27 9.03 -9.98
N GLU A 213 2.30 7.80 -10.50
CA GLU A 213 3.44 7.27 -11.26
C GLU A 213 3.27 7.34 -12.78
N THR A 214 2.10 7.70 -13.28
CA THR A 214 1.84 7.89 -14.72
C THR A 214 1.75 9.39 -15.01
N PRO A 215 2.78 10.02 -15.63
CA PRO A 215 2.85 11.46 -15.82
C PRO A 215 1.62 12.07 -16.48
N GLU A 216 1.05 11.40 -17.48
CA GLU A 216 -0.12 11.86 -18.23
C GLU A 216 -1.37 11.93 -17.34
N LEU A 217 -1.54 10.95 -16.44
CA LEU A 217 -2.67 10.91 -15.50
C LEU A 217 -2.50 11.95 -14.40
N LEU A 218 -1.28 12.12 -13.89
CA LEU A 218 -1.00 13.13 -12.87
C LEU A 218 -1.25 14.53 -13.40
N GLU A 219 -0.85 14.81 -14.64
CA GLU A 219 -1.07 16.11 -15.25
C GLU A 219 -2.55 16.37 -15.53
N ALA A 220 -3.29 15.36 -16.00
CA ALA A 220 -4.74 15.45 -16.12
C ALA A 220 -5.40 15.75 -14.76
N ALA A 221 -5.00 15.06 -13.69
CA ALA A 221 -5.52 15.29 -12.34
C ALA A 221 -5.24 16.73 -11.86
N ARG A 222 -4.04 17.26 -12.11
CA ARG A 222 -3.69 18.66 -11.78
C ARG A 222 -4.55 19.66 -12.53
N HIS A 223 -4.77 19.43 -13.82
CA HIS A 223 -5.58 20.31 -14.66
C HIS A 223 -7.05 20.28 -14.26
N GLU A 224 -7.62 19.11 -13.99
CA GLU A 224 -9.02 18.95 -13.61
C GLU A 224 -9.30 19.41 -12.18
N ARG A 225 -8.33 19.25 -11.27
CA ARG A 225 -8.48 19.50 -9.83
C ARG A 225 -7.38 20.42 -9.26
N PRO A 226 -7.18 21.62 -9.82
CA PRO A 226 -6.06 22.49 -9.46
C PRO A 226 -6.07 22.90 -7.99
N ASP A 227 -7.25 23.02 -7.36
CA ASP A 227 -7.40 23.36 -5.93
C ASP A 227 -6.75 22.34 -4.98
N PHE A 228 -6.42 21.15 -5.47
CA PHE A 228 -5.79 20.08 -4.71
C PHE A 228 -4.26 20.05 -4.83
N PHE A 229 -3.67 20.91 -5.66
CA PHE A 229 -2.23 20.93 -5.94
C PHE A 229 -1.63 22.32 -5.73
N TYR A 230 -0.33 22.38 -5.45
CA TYR A 230 0.39 23.65 -5.51
C TYR A 230 0.39 24.21 -6.94
N LEU A 231 0.16 25.52 -7.09
CA LEU A 231 0.41 26.23 -8.35
C LEU A 231 1.91 26.15 -8.66
N GLN A 232 2.29 25.49 -9.75
CA GLN A 232 3.69 25.53 -10.21
C GLN A 232 3.98 26.92 -10.78
N GLY A 233 4.61 27.80 -9.99
CA GLY A 233 4.96 29.15 -10.47
C GLY A 233 5.33 30.25 -9.45
N GLN A 234 5.68 29.97 -8.20
CA GLN A 234 6.24 30.96 -7.26
C GLN A 234 7.33 30.33 -6.36
N GLY A 235 8.35 29.72 -6.98
CA GLY A 235 9.59 29.35 -6.29
C GLY A 235 10.56 30.51 -6.34
N GLY A 236 10.64 31.28 -5.25
CA GLY A 236 11.42 32.51 -5.15
C GLY A 236 12.91 32.33 -5.46
N ALA A 237 13.38 33.09 -6.45
CA ALA A 237 14.74 33.60 -6.44
C ALA A 237 14.85 34.66 -5.34
N ALA A 238 15.05 34.23 -4.09
CA ALA A 238 15.60 35.12 -3.08
C ALA A 238 17.10 35.26 -3.36
N GLN A 239 17.45 36.21 -4.22
CA GLN A 239 18.81 36.73 -4.29
C GLN A 239 19.08 37.42 -2.94
N CYS A 240 19.89 36.80 -2.09
CA CYS A 240 20.51 37.51 -0.98
C CYS A 240 21.37 38.63 -1.57
N SER A 241 20.95 39.87 -1.32
CA SER A 241 21.78 41.08 -1.39
C SER A 241 22.15 41.47 0.03
#